data_AF-A0A7S2QH92-F1
#
_entry.id   AF-A0A7S2QH92-F1
#
_cell.length_a   1.000
_cell.length_b   1.000
_cell.length_c   1.000
_cell.angle_alpha   90.00
_cell.angle_beta   90.00
_cell.angle_gamma   90.00
#
_symmetry.space_group_name_H-M   'P 1'
#
loop_
_entity.id
_entity.type
_entity.pdbx_description
1 polymer ?
#
loop_
_entity_poly.entity_id
_entity_poly.type
_entity_poly.pdbx_seq_one_letter_code
_entity_poly.pdbx_strand_id
1 'polypeptide(L)'
;GKDDPYVLTYNDFGDDSGAARKGVKKTLEVDVVIGADGANSRVAKEIEAGDYEYAIAFQERMSIPEDKMNYYSERAEMYVGEDVSPDFYAWVFPKCDHVAVGTGTVVDKKGIQRYQQGIRERAKSRIAGGEILRVEAHPIPEHPRPWRVRDRATLIGDAAGYVTKCSGEGIYFAAKSGRMCAESIVERSEGGTRMVTDRDLYDYINKFDAKYGPTYFVLDALQKLFYTSDAARESFVDLCEERYVQQVTFDSYLYKTVQGNNPVGDVQLLGKTLSSLWKKNTSKPAPMRELV
;
A
#
# COMPACT_ATOMS: atom_id res chain seq x y z
N GLY A 1 -2.27 -22.63 31.78
CA GLY A 1 -0.84 -22.92 31.61
C GLY A 1 -0.25 -22.01 30.55
N LYS A 2 1.07 -21.80 30.56
CA LYS A 2 1.74 -21.03 29.50
C LYS A 2 1.56 -21.70 28.14
N ASP A 3 1.43 -23.03 28.10
CA ASP A 3 1.26 -23.83 26.88
C ASP A 3 -0.19 -24.25 26.61
N ASP A 4 -1.17 -23.68 27.33
CA ASP A 4 -2.58 -23.99 27.04
C ASP A 4 -2.99 -23.35 25.71
N PRO A 5 -3.88 -24.00 24.94
CA PRO A 5 -4.45 -23.38 23.74
C PRO A 5 -5.16 -22.06 24.06
N TYR A 6 -5.10 -21.13 23.11
CA TYR A 6 -5.99 -19.97 23.13
C TYR A 6 -7.39 -20.39 22.69
N VAL A 7 -8.41 -19.92 23.43
CA VAL A 7 -9.81 -20.13 23.09
C VAL A 7 -10.34 -18.91 22.33
N LEU A 8 -10.41 -19.01 21.01
CA LEU A 8 -11.05 -18.01 20.16
C LEU A 8 -12.57 -18.13 20.23
N THR A 9 -13.25 -17.00 20.19
CA THR A 9 -14.71 -16.94 20.09
C THR A 9 -15.11 -16.28 18.78
N TYR A 10 -15.97 -16.93 18.00
CA TYR A 10 -16.42 -16.43 16.71
C TYR A 10 -17.92 -16.68 16.49
N ASN A 11 -18.51 -15.96 15.53
CA ASN A 11 -19.88 -16.18 15.09
C ASN A 11 -19.83 -17.05 13.83
N ASP A 12 -20.34 -18.26 13.92
CA ASP A 12 -20.47 -19.17 12.78
C ASP A 12 -21.75 -18.85 12.01
N PHE A 13 -21.62 -18.69 10.70
CA PHE A 13 -22.73 -18.40 9.80
C PHE A 13 -23.17 -19.62 8.98
N GLY A 14 -22.47 -20.76 9.02
CA GLY A 14 -22.77 -21.96 8.21
C GLY A 14 -22.58 -21.76 6.69
N ASP A 15 -22.93 -22.78 5.89
CA ASP A 15 -22.70 -22.83 4.42
C ASP A 15 -23.72 -22.06 3.57
N ASP A 16 -24.79 -21.63 4.21
CA ASP A 16 -25.96 -21.16 3.51
C ASP A 16 -25.71 -19.67 3.09
N SER A 17 -26.39 -19.04 2.13
CA SER A 17 -25.91 -17.75 1.53
C SER A 17 -26.80 -16.50 1.73
N GLY A 18 -27.72 -16.50 2.70
CA GLY A 18 -28.68 -15.40 2.89
C GLY A 18 -28.21 -14.19 3.71
N ALA A 19 -28.64 -12.98 3.30
CA ALA A 19 -28.24 -11.67 3.84
C ALA A 19 -28.72 -11.32 5.28
N ALA A 20 -29.50 -12.19 5.94
CA ALA A 20 -30.14 -11.92 7.24
C ALA A 20 -29.78 -12.95 8.32
N ARG A 21 -28.51 -13.36 8.42
CA ARG A 21 -28.10 -14.36 9.42
C ARG A 21 -27.67 -13.76 10.75
N LYS A 22 -28.26 -14.29 11.82
CA LYS A 22 -27.72 -14.21 13.18
C LYS A 22 -26.73 -15.36 13.35
N GLY A 23 -25.43 -15.04 13.40
CA GLY A 23 -24.40 -16.06 13.61
C GLY A 23 -24.52 -16.73 14.99
N VAL A 24 -24.17 -18.01 15.05
CA VAL A 24 -24.15 -18.79 16.30
C VAL A 24 -22.78 -18.65 16.93
N LYS A 25 -22.72 -18.24 18.19
CA LYS A 25 -21.47 -18.14 18.93
C LYS A 25 -20.84 -19.52 19.09
N LYS A 26 -19.60 -19.69 18.62
CA LYS A 26 -18.78 -20.89 18.76
C LYS A 26 -17.40 -20.55 19.33
N THR A 27 -16.70 -21.57 19.78
CA THR A 27 -15.32 -21.49 20.26
C THR A 27 -14.39 -22.37 19.43
N LEU A 28 -13.13 -21.99 19.37
CA LEU A 28 -12.07 -22.76 18.72
C LEU A 28 -10.79 -22.67 19.56
N GLU A 29 -10.19 -23.81 19.89
CA GLU A 29 -8.88 -23.87 20.52
C GLU A 29 -7.79 -23.80 19.46
N VAL A 30 -6.80 -22.93 19.66
CA VAL A 30 -5.68 -22.75 18.75
C VAL A 30 -4.37 -22.56 19.52
N ASP A 31 -3.27 -23.02 18.94
CA ASP A 31 -1.94 -22.85 19.51
C ASP A 31 -1.37 -21.44 19.28
N VAL A 32 -1.68 -20.87 18.11
CA VAL A 32 -1.15 -19.58 17.62
C VAL A 32 -2.24 -18.80 16.90
N VAL A 33 -2.21 -17.47 17.02
CA VAL A 33 -3.14 -16.57 16.32
C VAL A 33 -2.37 -15.69 15.33
N ILE A 34 -2.81 -15.66 14.08
CA ILE A 34 -2.23 -14.81 13.04
C ILE A 34 -3.28 -13.75 12.65
N GLY A 35 -3.01 -12.49 12.97
CA GLY A 35 -3.79 -11.34 12.53
C GLY A 35 -3.50 -11.02 11.07
N ALA A 36 -4.38 -11.49 10.20
CA ALA A 36 -4.41 -11.20 8.76
C ALA A 36 -5.69 -10.45 8.35
N ASP A 37 -6.31 -9.76 9.31
CA ASP A 37 -7.65 -9.17 9.26
C ASP A 37 -7.65 -7.68 8.86
N GLY A 38 -6.63 -7.27 8.11
CA GLY A 38 -6.56 -5.97 7.45
C GLY A 38 -6.22 -4.80 8.38
N ALA A 39 -6.31 -3.59 7.85
CA ALA A 39 -5.98 -2.36 8.56
C ALA A 39 -6.78 -2.15 9.87
N ASN A 40 -8.04 -2.59 9.91
CA ASN A 40 -8.90 -2.47 11.11
C ASN A 40 -8.74 -3.64 12.10
N SER A 41 -7.58 -4.31 12.06
CA SER A 41 -7.31 -5.56 12.77
C SER A 41 -7.78 -5.57 14.23
N ARG A 42 -8.61 -6.56 14.55
CA ARG A 42 -9.05 -6.89 15.91
C ARG A 42 -7.94 -7.59 16.67
N VAL A 43 -7.16 -8.44 15.99
CA VAL A 43 -6.01 -9.12 16.60
C VAL A 43 -4.97 -8.10 17.05
N ALA A 44 -4.69 -7.08 16.23
CA ALA A 44 -3.76 -6.00 16.60
C ALA A 44 -4.23 -5.23 17.84
N LYS A 45 -5.55 -5.00 17.99
CA LYS A 45 -6.12 -4.37 19.18
C LYS A 45 -5.96 -5.25 20.41
N GLU A 46 -6.24 -6.55 20.28
CA GLU A 46 -6.17 -7.50 21.39
C GLU A 46 -4.75 -7.66 21.95
N ILE A 47 -3.74 -7.64 21.07
CA ILE A 47 -2.34 -7.72 21.50
C ILE A 47 -1.74 -6.36 21.89
N GLU A 48 -2.52 -5.28 21.86
CA GLU A 48 -2.11 -3.90 22.10
C GLU A 48 -0.92 -3.50 21.20
N ALA A 49 -1.05 -3.76 19.90
CA ALA A 49 0.01 -3.61 18.92
C ALA A 49 0.56 -2.18 18.74
N GLY A 50 -0.13 -1.18 19.34
CA GLY A 50 0.10 0.24 19.12
C GLY A 50 -0.51 0.72 17.80
N ASP A 51 -0.70 2.03 17.69
CA ASP A 51 -1.24 2.66 16.48
C ASP A 51 -0.15 2.84 15.40
N TYR A 52 -0.59 3.06 14.16
CA TYR A 52 0.25 3.48 13.04
C TYR A 52 -0.37 4.70 12.35
N GLU A 53 0.42 5.37 11.52
CA GLU A 53 -0.05 6.36 10.57
C GLU A 53 -0.61 5.68 9.31
N TYR A 54 -1.68 6.23 8.73
CA TYR A 54 -2.29 5.69 7.53
C TYR A 54 -2.87 6.78 6.63
N ALA A 55 -2.76 6.56 5.32
CA ALA A 55 -3.52 7.29 4.32
C ALA A 55 -4.97 6.79 4.29
N ILE A 56 -5.91 7.66 3.96
CA ILE A 56 -7.24 7.23 3.50
C ILE A 56 -7.20 7.23 1.98
N ALA A 57 -7.44 6.07 1.38
CA ALA A 57 -7.73 5.96 -0.04
C ALA A 57 -9.24 6.04 -0.26
N PHE A 58 -9.63 6.75 -1.31
CA PHE A 58 -11.00 6.89 -1.77
C PHE A 58 -11.02 6.68 -3.27
N GLN A 59 -11.95 5.86 -3.75
CA GLN A 59 -12.08 5.61 -5.18
C GLN A 59 -13.52 5.36 -5.62
N GLU A 60 -13.76 5.64 -6.89
CA GLU A 60 -14.96 5.32 -7.62
C GLU A 60 -14.63 4.23 -8.64
N ARG A 61 -15.38 3.12 -8.61
CA ARG A 61 -15.40 2.18 -9.72
C ARG A 61 -16.31 2.76 -10.78
N MET A 62 -15.77 3.04 -11.94
CA MET A 62 -16.48 3.72 -13.01
C MET A 62 -16.43 2.88 -14.28
N SER A 63 -17.60 2.45 -14.76
CA SER A 63 -17.71 1.95 -16.13
C SER A 63 -17.52 3.11 -17.08
N ILE A 64 -16.79 2.91 -18.17
CA ILE A 64 -16.54 3.94 -19.19
C ILE A 64 -16.80 3.33 -20.58
N PRO A 65 -17.09 4.16 -21.61
CA PRO A 65 -17.26 3.67 -22.98
C PRO A 65 -16.09 2.82 -23.48
N GLU A 66 -16.37 1.85 -24.35
CA GLU A 66 -15.39 0.87 -24.83
C GLU A 66 -14.17 1.52 -25.53
N ASP A 67 -14.38 2.56 -26.31
CA ASP A 67 -13.31 3.34 -26.95
C ASP A 67 -12.34 3.93 -25.93
N LYS A 68 -12.82 4.26 -24.72
CA LYS A 68 -12.00 4.76 -23.62
C LYS A 68 -11.36 3.65 -22.82
N MET A 69 -12.03 2.51 -22.63
CA MET A 69 -11.39 1.32 -22.06
C MET A 69 -10.19 0.88 -22.92
N ASN A 70 -10.30 0.99 -24.25
CA ASN A 70 -9.21 0.66 -25.18
C ASN A 70 -7.94 1.52 -24.98
N TYR A 71 -8.09 2.77 -24.54
CA TYR A 71 -6.95 3.63 -24.17
C TYR A 71 -6.15 3.02 -23.00
N TYR A 72 -6.83 2.40 -22.05
CA TYR A 72 -6.25 1.81 -20.84
C TYR A 72 -5.82 0.34 -20.98
N SER A 73 -5.93 -0.25 -22.17
CA SER A 73 -5.60 -1.68 -22.40
C SER A 73 -4.17 -2.05 -21.96
N GLU A 74 -3.23 -1.12 -22.09
CA GLU A 74 -1.82 -1.27 -21.70
C GLU A 74 -1.33 -0.11 -20.82
N ARG A 75 -2.24 0.60 -20.15
CA ARG A 75 -1.91 1.85 -19.44
C ARG A 75 -2.57 1.93 -18.07
N ALA A 76 -1.82 2.42 -17.10
CA ALA A 76 -2.33 2.91 -15.83
C ALA A 76 -1.84 4.34 -15.65
N GLU A 77 -2.71 5.24 -15.19
CA GLU A 77 -2.35 6.64 -14.99
C GLU A 77 -2.20 6.95 -13.51
N MET A 78 -1.15 7.70 -13.19
CA MET A 78 -0.88 8.23 -11.86
C MET A 78 -0.74 9.75 -11.97
N TYR A 79 -1.44 10.46 -11.08
CA TYR A 79 -1.54 11.91 -11.09
C TYR A 79 -0.97 12.46 -9.78
N VAL A 80 -0.14 13.48 -9.90
CA VAL A 80 0.44 14.20 -8.77
C VAL A 80 0.06 15.68 -8.85
N GLY A 81 -0.18 16.32 -7.70
CA GLY A 81 -0.56 17.74 -7.62
C GLY A 81 -1.46 18.02 -6.42
N GLU A 82 -1.32 19.19 -5.79
CA GLU A 82 -2.10 19.58 -4.60
C GLU A 82 -3.62 19.55 -4.79
N ASP A 83 -4.10 19.75 -6.02
CA ASP A 83 -5.51 19.67 -6.39
C ASP A 83 -6.07 18.25 -6.39
N VAL A 84 -5.21 17.24 -6.58
CA VAL A 84 -5.60 15.82 -6.60
C VAL A 84 -5.12 15.03 -5.38
N SER A 85 -4.04 15.42 -4.73
CA SER A 85 -3.57 14.90 -3.44
C SER A 85 -2.41 15.76 -2.90
N PRO A 86 -2.45 16.18 -1.63
CA PRO A 86 -1.44 17.06 -1.04
C PRO A 86 -0.18 16.33 -0.56
N ASP A 87 -0.17 15.00 -0.52
CA ASP A 87 0.90 14.19 0.10
C ASP A 87 0.98 12.75 -0.43
N PHE A 88 0.11 12.41 -1.38
CA PHE A 88 0.04 11.12 -2.05
C PHE A 88 -0.16 11.35 -3.55
N TYR A 89 -0.77 10.40 -4.26
CA TYR A 89 -1.12 10.52 -5.67
C TYR A 89 -2.58 10.11 -5.91
N ALA A 90 -3.10 10.51 -7.05
CA ALA A 90 -4.37 10.03 -7.58
C ALA A 90 -4.14 9.07 -8.75
N TRP A 91 -5.14 8.28 -9.10
CA TRP A 91 -4.99 7.24 -10.12
C TRP A 91 -6.23 7.07 -10.99
N VAL A 92 -5.98 6.57 -12.20
CA VAL A 92 -6.96 5.86 -13.01
C VAL A 92 -6.37 4.51 -13.35
N PHE A 93 -6.83 3.47 -12.67
CA PHE A 93 -6.32 2.11 -12.82
C PHE A 93 -7.35 1.22 -13.52
N PRO A 94 -7.03 0.64 -14.70
CA PRO A 94 -7.96 -0.24 -15.38
C PRO A 94 -8.19 -1.54 -14.62
N LYS A 95 -9.42 -2.02 -14.71
CA LYS A 95 -9.85 -3.39 -14.44
C LYS A 95 -10.34 -4.00 -15.75
N CYS A 96 -10.80 -5.25 -15.69
CA CYS A 96 -11.25 -5.95 -16.90
C CYS A 96 -12.47 -5.28 -17.58
N ASP A 97 -13.33 -4.61 -16.82
CA ASP A 97 -14.64 -4.11 -17.26
C ASP A 97 -14.92 -2.65 -16.84
N HIS A 98 -14.05 -2.04 -16.04
CA HIS A 98 -14.19 -0.67 -15.54
C HIS A 98 -12.84 -0.07 -15.20
N VAL A 99 -12.81 1.21 -14.84
CA VAL A 99 -11.63 1.86 -14.23
C VAL A 99 -11.89 2.17 -12.76
N ALA A 100 -10.86 2.10 -11.94
CA ALA A 100 -10.86 2.66 -10.59
C ALA A 100 -10.26 4.07 -10.65
N VAL A 101 -11.08 5.09 -10.41
CA VAL A 101 -10.67 6.50 -10.35
C VAL A 101 -10.61 6.91 -8.89
N GLY A 102 -9.42 7.20 -8.38
CA GLY A 102 -9.26 7.42 -6.95
C GLY A 102 -8.10 8.32 -6.56
N THR A 103 -8.04 8.61 -5.28
CA THR A 103 -6.99 9.40 -4.64
C THR A 103 -6.78 8.95 -3.19
N GLY A 104 -5.66 9.36 -2.61
CA GLY A 104 -5.37 9.15 -1.20
C GLY A 104 -4.80 10.39 -0.53
N THR A 105 -4.83 10.42 0.80
CA THR A 105 -4.09 11.41 1.60
C THR A 105 -3.89 10.93 3.05
N VAL A 106 -2.76 11.28 3.64
CA VAL A 106 -2.46 11.09 5.06
C VAL A 106 -2.88 12.34 5.85
N VAL A 107 -2.57 13.53 5.34
CA VAL A 107 -2.66 14.80 6.07
C VAL A 107 -4.04 15.48 6.03
N ASP A 108 -4.82 15.31 4.96
CA ASP A 108 -6.10 16.01 4.79
C ASP A 108 -7.27 15.07 4.46
N LYS A 109 -7.52 14.12 5.38
CA LYS A 109 -8.59 13.11 5.24
C LYS A 109 -9.98 13.71 5.07
N LYS A 110 -10.23 14.92 5.60
CA LYS A 110 -11.52 15.63 5.45
C LYS A 110 -11.68 16.22 4.05
N GLY A 111 -10.58 16.60 3.39
CA GLY A 111 -10.55 17.10 2.03
C GLY A 111 -10.66 16.04 0.93
N ILE A 112 -10.73 14.74 1.27
CA ILE A 112 -10.66 13.63 0.30
C ILE A 112 -11.65 13.75 -0.87
N GLN A 113 -12.86 14.28 -0.62
CA GLN A 113 -13.85 14.48 -1.69
C GLN A 113 -13.47 15.61 -2.66
N ARG A 114 -12.79 16.66 -2.18
CA ARG A 114 -12.25 17.73 -3.04
C ARG A 114 -11.18 17.15 -3.97
N TYR A 115 -10.30 16.32 -3.43
CA TYR A 115 -9.26 15.64 -4.19
C TYR A 115 -9.84 14.66 -5.21
N GLN A 116 -10.91 13.93 -4.87
CA GLN A 116 -11.65 13.10 -5.81
C GLN A 116 -12.22 13.93 -6.97
N GLN A 117 -12.76 15.12 -6.71
CA GLN A 117 -13.23 16.02 -7.76
C GLN A 117 -12.07 16.51 -8.64
N GLY A 118 -10.91 16.80 -8.04
CA GLY A 118 -9.69 17.16 -8.77
C GLY A 118 -9.29 16.08 -9.78
N ILE A 119 -9.19 14.81 -9.36
CA ILE A 119 -8.86 13.72 -10.27
C ILE A 119 -9.93 13.53 -11.36
N ARG A 120 -11.22 13.69 -11.03
CA ARG A 120 -12.29 13.63 -12.04
C ARG A 120 -12.15 14.73 -13.10
N GLU A 121 -11.77 15.95 -12.71
CA GLU A 121 -11.55 17.04 -13.68
C GLU A 121 -10.30 16.79 -14.51
N ARG A 122 -9.19 16.33 -13.89
CA ARG A 122 -7.95 15.99 -14.60
C ARG A 122 -8.12 14.83 -15.59
N ALA A 123 -8.91 13.81 -15.24
CA ALA A 123 -9.17 12.64 -16.08
C ALA A 123 -10.42 12.80 -16.97
N LYS A 124 -11.08 13.97 -16.97
CA LYS A 124 -12.42 14.19 -17.55
C LYS A 124 -12.56 13.71 -18.98
N SER A 125 -11.58 14.02 -19.84
CA SER A 125 -11.60 13.57 -21.24
C SER A 125 -11.51 12.04 -21.35
N ARG A 126 -10.76 11.38 -20.46
CA ARG A 126 -10.56 9.92 -20.42
C ARG A 126 -11.73 9.15 -19.80
N ILE A 127 -12.51 9.79 -18.94
CA ILE A 127 -13.65 9.15 -18.26
C ILE A 127 -15.02 9.69 -18.68
N ALA A 128 -15.08 10.61 -19.66
CA ALA A 128 -16.36 11.18 -20.10
C ALA A 128 -17.32 10.10 -20.60
N GLY A 129 -18.59 10.21 -20.22
CA GLY A 129 -19.60 9.18 -20.46
C GLY A 129 -19.58 8.03 -19.45
N GLY A 130 -18.72 8.08 -18.43
CA GLY A 130 -18.63 7.06 -17.41
C GLY A 130 -19.72 7.12 -16.34
N GLU A 131 -20.10 5.96 -15.82
CA GLU A 131 -21.07 5.77 -14.74
C GLU A 131 -20.40 5.18 -13.50
N ILE A 132 -20.65 5.78 -12.34
CA ILE A 132 -20.13 5.32 -11.05
C ILE A 132 -20.93 4.09 -10.61
N LEU A 133 -20.27 2.94 -10.59
CA LEU A 133 -20.83 1.66 -10.13
C LEU A 133 -20.77 1.54 -8.61
N ARG A 134 -19.69 2.04 -8.00
CA ARG A 134 -19.44 1.90 -6.56
C ARG A 134 -18.47 2.96 -6.08
N VAL A 135 -18.69 3.42 -4.84
CA VAL A 135 -17.77 4.27 -4.10
C VAL A 135 -17.15 3.45 -2.97
N GLU A 136 -15.83 3.52 -2.81
CA GLU A 136 -15.08 2.75 -1.83
C GLU A 136 -14.09 3.67 -1.11
N ALA A 137 -13.90 3.44 0.19
CA ALA A 137 -12.88 4.11 0.98
C ALA A 137 -12.23 3.11 1.93
N HIS A 138 -10.91 3.17 2.07
CA HIS A 138 -10.17 2.25 2.94
C HIS A 138 -8.91 2.91 3.53
N PRO A 139 -8.57 2.64 4.79
CA PRO A 139 -7.26 3.00 5.34
C PRO A 139 -6.14 2.18 4.69
N ILE A 140 -5.00 2.84 4.43
CA ILE A 140 -3.77 2.26 3.92
C ILE A 140 -2.68 2.45 4.98
N PRO A 141 -2.25 1.38 5.68
CA PRO A 141 -1.30 1.49 6.78
C PRO A 141 0.15 1.47 6.28
N GLU A 142 0.69 2.65 6.03
CA GLU A 142 1.99 2.84 5.38
C GLU A 142 3.20 2.77 6.33
N HIS A 143 3.01 2.25 7.54
CA HIS A 143 4.10 2.07 8.49
C HIS A 143 3.85 0.86 9.39
N PRO A 144 4.87 0.02 9.64
CA PRO A 144 4.73 -1.09 10.56
C PRO A 144 4.30 -0.65 11.97
N ARG A 145 3.47 -1.49 12.62
CA ARG A 145 3.10 -1.27 14.02
C ARG A 145 4.32 -1.38 14.96
N PRO A 146 4.33 -0.66 16.10
CA PRO A 146 5.35 -0.79 17.12
C PRO A 146 5.54 -2.25 17.58
N TRP A 147 4.44 -2.97 17.79
CA TRP A 147 4.45 -4.37 18.18
C TRP A 147 3.69 -5.21 17.15
N ARG A 148 4.34 -6.25 16.64
CA ARG A 148 3.77 -7.18 15.65
C ARG A 148 3.70 -8.62 16.15
N VAL A 149 4.21 -8.86 17.35
CA VAL A 149 4.20 -10.14 18.05
C VAL A 149 3.95 -9.86 19.52
N ARG A 150 3.06 -10.65 20.13
CA ARG A 150 2.90 -10.73 21.59
C ARG A 150 2.46 -12.14 21.93
N ASP A 151 3.16 -12.79 22.85
CA ASP A 151 2.96 -14.18 23.20
C ASP A 151 2.88 -15.07 21.93
N ARG A 152 1.82 -15.87 21.74
CA ARG A 152 1.61 -16.67 20.52
C ARG A 152 0.65 -16.02 19.53
N ALA A 153 0.66 -14.69 19.46
CA ALA A 153 -0.10 -13.94 18.48
C ALA A 153 0.80 -13.02 17.66
N THR A 154 0.57 -12.93 16.35
CA THR A 154 1.37 -12.10 15.45
C THR A 154 0.56 -11.52 14.30
N LEU A 155 1.06 -10.48 13.63
CA LEU A 155 0.35 -9.73 12.59
C LEU A 155 1.05 -9.81 11.23
N ILE A 156 0.28 -9.91 10.15
CA ILE A 156 0.80 -9.88 8.77
C ILE A 156 0.02 -8.87 7.90
N GLY A 157 0.56 -8.55 6.72
CA GLY A 157 -0.04 -7.61 5.78
C GLY A 157 -0.43 -6.27 6.41
N ASP A 158 -1.60 -5.76 6.04
CA ASP A 158 -2.13 -4.49 6.55
C ASP A 158 -2.30 -4.48 8.08
N ALA A 159 -2.61 -5.61 8.70
CA ALA A 159 -2.72 -5.69 10.15
C ALA A 159 -1.39 -5.33 10.83
N ALA A 160 -0.27 -5.70 10.21
CA ALA A 160 1.08 -5.37 10.66
C ALA A 160 1.56 -3.99 10.20
N GLY A 161 0.87 -3.34 9.26
CA GLY A 161 1.30 -2.08 8.64
C GLY A 161 2.35 -2.26 7.54
N TYR A 162 2.27 -3.35 6.76
CA TYR A 162 3.22 -3.65 5.69
C TYR A 162 2.85 -3.07 4.32
N VAL A 163 2.14 -1.94 4.26
CA VAL A 163 2.02 -1.20 3.01
C VAL A 163 3.23 -0.30 2.85
N THR A 164 3.84 -0.26 1.67
CA THR A 164 4.96 0.64 1.40
C THR A 164 4.48 2.04 1.06
N LYS A 165 5.13 3.03 1.67
CA LYS A 165 5.01 4.45 1.32
C LYS A 165 5.36 4.72 -0.14
N CYS A 166 4.94 5.88 -0.64
CA CYS A 166 5.12 6.35 -2.02
C CYS A 166 4.33 5.55 -3.09
N SER A 167 4.27 4.22 -3.01
CA SER A 167 3.58 3.37 -4.00
C SER A 167 2.23 2.81 -3.56
N GLY A 168 1.91 2.87 -2.25
CA GLY A 168 0.68 2.27 -1.70
C GLY A 168 0.60 0.74 -1.87
N GLU A 169 1.71 0.06 -2.15
CA GLU A 169 1.70 -1.37 -2.43
C GLU A 169 1.58 -2.21 -1.15
N GLY A 170 0.44 -2.90 -0.99
CA GLY A 170 0.20 -3.82 0.13
C GLY A 170 0.07 -5.29 -0.26
N ILE A 171 -0.46 -5.60 -1.44
CA ILE A 171 -0.85 -6.98 -1.82
C ILE A 171 0.35 -7.93 -1.79
N TYR A 172 1.47 -7.53 -2.39
CA TYR A 172 2.70 -8.34 -2.38
C TYR A 172 3.18 -8.59 -0.96
N PHE A 173 3.27 -7.54 -0.12
CA PHE A 173 3.79 -7.65 1.23
C PHE A 173 2.85 -8.40 2.17
N ALA A 174 1.54 -8.35 1.96
CA ALA A 174 0.56 -9.18 2.66
C ALA A 174 0.77 -10.67 2.36
N ALA A 175 0.83 -11.04 1.08
CA ALA A 175 1.09 -12.43 0.69
C ALA A 175 2.48 -12.90 1.16
N LYS A 176 3.48 -12.03 1.05
CA LYS A 176 4.87 -12.37 1.38
C LYS A 176 5.09 -12.52 2.88
N SER A 177 4.57 -11.60 3.69
CA SER A 177 4.62 -11.71 5.15
C SER A 177 3.86 -12.93 5.65
N GLY A 178 2.69 -13.24 5.08
CA GLY A 178 1.96 -14.47 5.40
C GLY A 178 2.74 -15.74 5.12
N ARG A 179 3.38 -15.82 3.95
CA ARG A 179 4.26 -16.95 3.61
C ARG A 179 5.43 -17.07 4.58
N MET A 180 6.14 -15.97 4.86
CA MET A 180 7.29 -15.99 5.77
C MET A 180 6.90 -16.35 7.21
N CYS A 181 5.74 -15.88 7.68
CA CYS A 181 5.17 -16.23 8.98
C CYS A 181 4.86 -17.73 9.05
N ALA A 182 4.18 -18.28 8.04
CA ALA A 182 3.85 -19.71 8.00
C ALA A 182 5.11 -20.60 7.95
N GLU A 183 6.10 -20.25 7.11
CA GLU A 183 7.38 -20.95 7.02
C GLU A 183 8.09 -20.98 8.40
N SER A 184 8.12 -19.83 9.09
CA SER A 184 8.72 -19.72 10.42
C SER A 184 7.97 -20.54 11.48
N ILE A 185 6.63 -20.51 11.47
CA ILE A 185 5.83 -21.32 12.41
C ILE A 185 6.09 -22.82 12.20
N VAL A 186 6.10 -23.30 10.96
CA VAL A 186 6.36 -24.73 10.66
C VAL A 186 7.77 -25.13 11.08
N GLU A 187 8.78 -24.32 10.75
CA GLU A 187 10.18 -24.56 11.13
C GLU A 187 10.35 -24.57 12.65
N ARG A 188 9.81 -23.57 13.34
CA ARG A 188 10.02 -23.39 14.78
C ARG A 188 9.16 -24.31 15.63
N SER A 189 7.97 -24.70 15.18
CA SER A 189 7.17 -25.74 15.85
C SER A 189 7.72 -27.15 15.63
N GLU A 190 8.79 -27.31 14.84
CA GLU A 190 9.34 -28.61 14.45
C GLU A 190 8.27 -29.52 13.81
N GLY A 191 7.41 -28.93 12.98
CA GLY A 191 6.27 -29.64 12.39
C GLY A 191 5.15 -29.96 13.39
N GLY A 192 5.03 -29.19 14.47
CA GLY A 192 4.00 -29.32 15.49
C GLY A 192 4.38 -30.19 16.70
N THR A 193 5.63 -30.61 16.83
CA THR A 193 6.09 -31.37 18.01
C THR A 193 6.28 -30.50 19.25
N ARG A 194 6.40 -29.17 19.07
CA ARG A 194 6.43 -28.20 20.17
C ARG A 194 5.61 -26.94 19.88
N MET A 195 5.17 -26.31 20.96
CA MET A 195 4.50 -25.02 20.93
C MET A 195 5.47 -23.91 20.45
N VAL A 196 4.97 -23.00 19.61
CA VAL A 196 5.72 -21.79 19.22
C VAL A 196 5.74 -20.78 20.37
N THR A 197 6.81 -20.00 20.45
CA THR A 197 6.96 -18.89 21.40
C THR A 197 6.91 -17.54 20.68
N ASP A 198 6.80 -16.46 21.43
CA ASP A 198 6.97 -15.10 20.90
C ASP A 198 8.31 -14.93 20.18
N ARG A 199 9.40 -15.46 20.73
CA ARG A 199 10.74 -15.46 20.12
C ARG A 199 10.77 -16.18 18.78
N ASP A 200 10.05 -17.29 18.67
CA ASP A 200 9.92 -18.03 17.41
C ASP A 200 9.18 -17.18 16.35
N LEU A 201 8.13 -16.44 16.75
CA LEU A 201 7.40 -15.54 15.85
C LEU A 201 8.21 -14.29 15.48
N TYR A 202 9.11 -13.81 16.35
CA TYR A 202 10.01 -12.71 15.98
C TYR A 202 11.01 -13.09 14.87
N ASP A 203 11.25 -14.37 14.62
CA ASP A 203 12.16 -14.82 13.56
C ASP A 203 11.70 -14.35 12.17
N TYR A 204 10.41 -14.50 11.84
CA TYR A 204 9.92 -14.01 10.55
C TYR A 204 9.89 -12.47 10.50
N ILE A 205 9.62 -11.80 11.62
CA ILE A 205 9.69 -10.32 11.71
C ILE A 205 11.10 -9.85 11.36
N ASN A 206 12.12 -10.45 12.00
CA ASN A 206 13.52 -10.11 11.76
C ASN A 206 13.92 -10.40 10.30
N LYS A 207 13.50 -11.55 9.74
CA LYS A 207 13.76 -11.89 8.33
C LYS A 207 13.07 -10.89 7.38
N PHE A 208 11.84 -10.47 7.70
CA PHE A 208 11.08 -9.50 6.90
C PHE A 208 11.74 -8.11 6.95
N ASP A 209 12.03 -7.61 8.15
CA ASP A 209 12.61 -6.28 8.36
C ASP A 209 14.03 -6.21 7.79
N ALA A 210 14.84 -7.25 7.93
CA ALA A 210 16.17 -7.30 7.31
C ALA A 210 16.09 -7.26 5.77
N LYS A 211 15.10 -7.95 5.19
CA LYS A 211 14.95 -8.04 3.74
C LYS A 211 14.34 -6.78 3.12
N TYR A 212 13.30 -6.24 3.74
CA TYR A 212 12.49 -5.17 3.16
C TYR A 212 12.70 -3.82 3.84
N GLY A 213 13.23 -3.76 5.06
CA GLY A 213 13.52 -2.52 5.79
C GLY A 213 14.28 -1.47 4.96
N PRO A 214 15.34 -1.82 4.21
CA PRO A 214 16.01 -0.88 3.31
C PRO A 214 15.08 -0.29 2.24
N THR A 215 14.15 -1.10 1.71
CA THR A 215 13.15 -0.64 0.73
C THR A 215 12.19 0.36 1.37
N TYR A 216 11.66 0.06 2.56
CA TYR A 216 10.80 0.98 3.31
C TYR A 216 11.52 2.30 3.61
N PHE A 217 12.77 2.24 4.07
CA PHE A 217 13.56 3.42 4.36
C PHE A 217 13.75 4.32 3.12
N VAL A 218 14.11 3.73 1.97
CA VAL A 218 14.29 4.49 0.73
C VAL A 218 12.97 5.11 0.26
N LEU A 219 11.86 4.36 0.30
CA LEU A 219 10.55 4.88 -0.10
C LEU A 219 10.05 5.99 0.82
N ASP A 220 10.29 5.87 2.13
CA ASP A 220 10.01 6.93 3.12
C ASP A 220 10.80 8.21 2.82
N ALA A 221 12.08 8.07 2.46
CA ALA A 221 12.92 9.21 2.10
C ALA A 221 12.45 9.87 0.79
N LEU A 222 12.09 9.07 -0.22
CA LEU A 222 11.55 9.57 -1.49
C LEU A 222 10.23 10.31 -1.28
N GLN A 223 9.32 9.79 -0.44
CA GLN A 223 8.07 10.48 -0.15
C GLN A 223 8.32 11.83 0.53
N LYS A 224 9.19 11.86 1.56
CA LYS A 224 9.57 13.10 2.27
C LYS A 224 10.28 14.11 1.38
N LEU A 225 10.92 13.69 0.30
CA LEU A 225 11.56 14.60 -0.65
C LEU A 225 10.55 15.11 -1.68
N PHE A 226 9.87 14.21 -2.36
CA PHE A 226 9.11 14.53 -3.58
C PHE A 226 7.65 14.90 -3.34
N TYR A 227 7.04 14.52 -2.22
CA TYR A 227 5.61 14.77 -1.96
C TYR A 227 5.37 15.99 -1.06
N THR A 228 6.34 16.91 -0.97
CA THR A 228 6.29 18.10 -0.11
C THR A 228 5.71 19.34 -0.78
N SER A 229 5.79 19.43 -2.11
CA SER A 229 5.26 20.54 -2.91
C SER A 229 5.04 20.11 -4.35
N ASP A 230 4.23 20.86 -5.09
CA ASP A 230 4.03 20.58 -6.52
C ASP A 230 5.33 20.64 -7.32
N ALA A 231 6.24 21.57 -6.99
CA ALA A 231 7.54 21.65 -7.65
C ALA A 231 8.39 20.37 -7.43
N ALA A 232 8.32 19.79 -6.23
CA ALA A 232 9.02 18.54 -5.93
C ALA A 232 8.38 17.35 -6.65
N ARG A 233 7.04 17.27 -6.69
CA ARG A 233 6.32 16.22 -7.43
C ARG A 233 6.58 16.28 -8.92
N GLU A 234 6.56 17.48 -9.49
CA GLU A 234 6.90 17.72 -10.89
C GLU A 234 8.35 17.36 -11.20
N SER A 235 9.28 17.63 -10.27
CA SER A 235 10.66 17.15 -10.41
C SER A 235 10.74 15.62 -10.41
N PHE A 236 9.92 14.93 -9.62
CA PHE A 236 9.87 13.46 -9.62
C PHE A 236 9.38 12.93 -10.97
N VAL A 237 8.33 13.52 -11.54
CA VAL A 237 7.82 13.16 -12.87
C VAL A 237 8.89 13.36 -13.95
N ASP A 238 9.61 14.49 -13.93
CA ASP A 238 10.73 14.74 -14.86
C ASP A 238 11.83 13.68 -14.74
N LEU A 239 12.15 13.22 -13.53
CA LEU A 239 13.12 12.16 -13.33
C LEU A 239 12.64 10.82 -13.90
N CYS A 240 11.34 10.53 -13.82
CA CYS A 240 10.76 9.33 -14.39
C CYS A 240 10.75 9.30 -15.93
N GLU A 241 11.07 10.39 -16.63
CA GLU A 241 11.29 10.38 -18.09
C GLU A 241 12.63 9.72 -18.47
N GLU A 242 13.57 9.68 -17.53
CA GLU A 242 14.90 9.11 -17.76
C GLU A 242 14.85 7.59 -17.74
N ARG A 243 15.29 6.95 -18.82
CA ARG A 243 15.29 5.49 -18.97
C ARG A 243 16.01 4.75 -17.83
N TYR A 244 17.09 5.33 -17.31
CA TYR A 244 17.81 4.76 -16.16
C TYR A 244 16.93 4.74 -14.90
N VAL A 245 16.21 5.84 -14.62
CA VAL A 245 15.31 5.93 -13.48
C VAL A 245 14.17 4.94 -13.63
N GLN A 246 13.55 4.87 -14.82
CA GLN A 246 12.52 3.88 -15.10
C GLN A 246 13.02 2.47 -14.82
N GLN A 247 14.18 2.10 -15.35
CA GLN A 247 14.76 0.77 -15.14
C GLN A 247 15.00 0.49 -13.64
N VAL A 248 15.68 1.39 -12.93
CA VAL A 248 15.96 1.20 -11.50
C VAL A 248 14.67 1.11 -10.69
N THR A 249 13.68 1.96 -10.96
CA THR A 249 12.39 1.94 -10.28
C THR A 249 11.63 0.64 -10.56
N PHE A 250 11.51 0.22 -11.82
CA PHE A 250 10.79 -1.00 -12.18
C PHE A 250 11.51 -2.26 -11.74
N ASP A 251 12.83 -2.35 -11.84
CA ASP A 251 13.59 -3.49 -11.33
C ASP A 251 13.47 -3.56 -9.80
N SER A 252 13.57 -2.41 -9.11
CA SER A 252 13.37 -2.38 -7.66
C SER A 252 11.96 -2.80 -7.26
N TYR A 253 10.96 -2.38 -8.03
CA TYR A 253 9.58 -2.76 -7.83
C TYR A 253 9.34 -4.25 -8.15
N LEU A 254 9.85 -4.79 -9.25
CA LEU A 254 9.61 -6.16 -9.67
C LEU A 254 10.32 -7.17 -8.75
N TYR A 255 11.57 -6.88 -8.40
CA TYR A 255 12.40 -7.77 -7.57
C TYR A 255 12.34 -7.45 -6.08
N LYS A 256 11.65 -6.38 -5.68
CA LYS A 256 11.41 -5.97 -4.28
C LYS A 256 12.70 -5.86 -3.48
N THR A 257 13.72 -5.32 -4.13
CA THR A 257 15.07 -5.10 -3.63
C THR A 257 15.51 -3.75 -4.16
N VAL A 258 16.22 -2.96 -3.35
CA VAL A 258 16.74 -1.67 -3.83
C VAL A 258 17.79 -1.95 -4.88
N GLN A 259 17.48 -1.64 -6.14
CA GLN A 259 18.40 -1.73 -7.25
C GLN A 259 19.15 -0.41 -7.36
N GLY A 260 20.45 -0.47 -7.62
CA GLY A 260 21.30 0.72 -7.64
C GLY A 260 22.72 0.34 -7.27
N ASN A 261 23.54 0.06 -8.28
CA ASN A 261 24.97 -0.23 -8.13
C ASN A 261 25.79 0.45 -9.24
N ASN A 262 25.28 1.54 -9.83
CA ASN A 262 26.04 2.33 -10.80
C ASN A 262 26.35 3.72 -10.21
N PRO A 263 27.51 3.88 -9.55
CA PRO A 263 27.88 5.13 -8.88
C PRO A 263 27.84 6.35 -9.80
N VAL A 264 28.11 6.18 -11.10
CA VAL A 264 28.04 7.25 -12.09
C VAL A 264 26.59 7.64 -12.37
N GLY A 265 25.69 6.66 -12.49
CA GLY A 265 24.26 6.88 -12.68
C GLY A 265 23.63 7.59 -11.49
N ASP A 266 24.05 7.25 -10.26
CA ASP A 266 23.49 7.83 -9.04
C ASP A 266 23.95 9.28 -8.82
N VAL A 267 25.20 9.61 -9.14
CA VAL A 267 25.70 11.00 -9.12
C VAL A 267 25.02 11.85 -10.19
N GLN A 268 24.82 11.31 -11.40
CA GLN A 268 24.07 11.99 -12.46
C GLN A 268 22.61 12.23 -12.05
N LEU A 269 21.98 11.23 -11.41
CA LEU A 269 20.62 11.33 -10.89
C LEU A 269 20.51 12.42 -9.82
N LEU A 270 21.46 12.49 -8.88
CA LEU A 270 21.51 13.54 -7.86
C LEU A 270 21.63 14.93 -8.48
N GLY A 271 22.56 15.11 -9.43
CA GLY A 271 22.76 16.38 -10.13
C GLY A 271 21.51 16.83 -10.89
N LYS A 272 20.83 15.90 -11.60
CA LYS A 272 19.57 16.18 -12.30
C LYS A 272 18.43 16.50 -11.35
N THR A 273 18.33 15.80 -10.22
CA THR A 273 17.33 16.07 -9.18
C THR A 273 17.46 17.49 -8.66
N LEU A 274 18.67 17.92 -8.31
CA LEU A 274 18.94 19.30 -7.85
C LEU A 274 18.61 20.34 -8.92
N SER A 275 18.99 20.08 -10.18
CA SER A 275 18.71 20.97 -11.29
C SER A 275 17.21 21.10 -11.58
N SER A 276 16.47 19.99 -11.58
CA SER A 276 15.03 19.97 -11.82
C SER A 276 14.26 20.67 -10.70
N LEU A 277 14.59 20.38 -9.43
CA LEU A 277 14.02 21.08 -8.27
C LEU A 277 14.25 22.59 -8.34
N TRP A 278 15.47 23.03 -8.66
CA TRP A 278 15.78 24.46 -8.78
C TRP A 278 14.96 25.11 -9.90
N LYS A 279 14.86 24.46 -11.06
CA LYS A 279 14.07 24.94 -12.20
C LYS A 279 12.57 25.03 -11.86
N LYS A 280 11.99 24.01 -11.24
CA LYS A 280 10.55 23.97 -10.90
C LYS A 280 10.17 24.96 -9.81
N ASN A 281 11.06 25.21 -8.84
CA ASN A 281 10.85 26.21 -7.80
C ASN A 281 10.95 27.67 -8.31
N THR A 282 11.63 27.91 -9.43
CA THR A 282 11.88 29.27 -9.97
C THR A 282 11.02 29.62 -11.18
N SER A 283 10.29 28.65 -11.73
CA SER A 283 9.46 28.80 -12.94
C SER A 283 7.98 28.79 -12.61
N LYS A 284 7.14 29.36 -13.49
CA LYS A 284 5.68 29.20 -13.39
C LYS A 284 5.29 27.72 -13.61
N PRO A 285 4.22 27.21 -12.95
CA PRO A 285 3.71 25.87 -13.21
C PRO A 285 3.40 25.67 -14.69
N ALA A 286 3.88 24.57 -15.27
CA ALA A 286 3.55 24.18 -16.63
C ALA A 286 2.12 23.64 -16.69
N PRO A 287 1.42 23.76 -17.84
CA PRO A 287 0.17 23.04 -18.03
C PRO A 287 0.39 21.53 -17.95
N MET A 288 -0.68 20.80 -17.65
CA MET A 288 -0.68 19.34 -17.59
C MET A 288 -0.14 18.74 -18.89
N ARG A 289 0.81 17.81 -18.78
CA ARG A 289 1.34 17.07 -19.93
C ARG A 289 0.28 16.11 -20.46
N GLU A 290 -0.02 16.19 -21.75
CA GLU A 290 -0.76 15.13 -22.42
C GLU A 290 0.21 13.99 -22.76
N LEU A 291 -0.10 12.78 -22.28
CA LEU A 291 0.59 11.57 -22.70
C LEU A 291 0.14 11.24 -24.14
N VAL A 292 1.06 11.41 -25.09
CA VAL A 292 0.89 11.06 -26.52
C VAL A 292 1.04 9.55 -26.71
#